data_AF-A0A662XQH6-F1
#
_entry.id   AF-A0A662XQH6-F1
#
_cell.length_a   1.000
_cell.length_b   1.000
_cell.length_c   1.000
_cell.angle_alpha   90.00
_cell.angle_beta   90.00
_cell.angle_gamma   90.00
#
_symmetry.space_group_name_H-M   'P 1'
#
loop_
_entity.id
_entity.type
_entity.pdbx_description
1 polymer ?
#
loop_
_entity_poly.entity_id
_entity_poly.type
_entity_poly.pdbx_seq_one_letter_code
_entity_poly.pdbx_strand_id
1 'polypeptide(L)' 'AERLFPYNTPQSKEAYLYRSIFQKHFEREVAAQTVPGGPSIACSTPAAIEWDAAFKNSADPSGRAIAGVHVDAYAD' A
#
# COMPACT_ATOMS: atom_id res chain seq x y z
N ALA A 1 -10.77 4.58 7.16
CA ALA A 1 -10.40 4.70 5.74
C ALA A 1 -11.63 4.59 4.83
N GLU A 2 -12.47 3.55 5.03
CA GLU A 2 -13.66 3.23 4.23
C GLU A 2 -14.61 4.41 3.98
N ARG A 3 -14.90 5.23 5.01
CA ARG A 3 -15.78 6.39 4.87
C ARG A 3 -15.26 7.46 3.89
N LEU A 4 -13.93 7.57 3.75
CA LEU A 4 -13.29 8.63 2.95
C LEU A 4 -12.80 8.11 1.59
N PHE A 5 -12.45 6.83 1.51
CA PHE A 5 -11.84 6.20 0.35
C PHE A 5 -12.57 4.89 0.01
N PRO A 6 -13.80 4.94 -0.52
CA PRO A 6 -14.61 3.74 -0.77
C PRO A 6 -14.05 2.86 -1.91
N TYR A 7 -13.43 3.47 -2.92
CA TYR A 7 -12.69 2.76 -3.97
C TYR A 7 -11.24 2.53 -3.54
N ASN A 8 -10.71 1.31 -3.68
CA ASN A 8 -9.35 0.93 -3.24
C ASN A 8 -9.04 1.42 -1.82
N THR A 9 -9.86 0.99 -0.84
CA THR A 9 -9.72 1.37 0.56
C THR A 9 -8.32 1.02 1.10
N PRO A 10 -7.55 2.01 1.61
CA PRO A 10 -6.26 1.74 2.23
C PRO A 10 -6.36 0.80 3.44
N GLN A 11 -5.55 -0.27 3.44
CA GLN A 11 -5.52 -1.30 4.49
C GLN A 11 -4.43 -1.06 5.55
N SER A 12 -3.52 -0.11 5.32
CA SER A 12 -2.47 0.27 6.28
C SER A 12 -2.41 1.78 6.46
N LYS A 13 -1.75 2.23 7.54
CA LYS A 13 -1.52 3.67 7.81
C LYS A 13 -0.69 4.32 6.70
N GLU A 14 0.29 3.60 6.19
CA GLU A 14 1.14 4.05 5.10
C GLU A 14 0.34 4.20 3.79
N ALA A 15 -0.45 3.19 3.41
CA ALA A 15 -1.33 3.30 2.25
C ALA A 15 -2.35 4.45 2.40
N TYR A 16 -2.82 4.71 3.62
CA TYR A 16 -3.73 5.82 3.91
C TYR A 16 -3.05 7.17 3.71
N LEU A 17 -1.78 7.31 4.11
CA LEU A 17 -0.98 8.50 3.86
C LEU A 17 -0.84 8.75 2.36
N TYR A 18 -0.46 7.73 1.59
CA TYR A 18 -0.34 7.83 0.13
C TYR A 18 -1.66 8.21 -0.54
N ARG A 19 -2.76 7.57 -0.13
CA ARG A 19 -4.09 7.89 -0.65
C ARG A 19 -4.52 9.32 -0.31
N SER A 20 -4.17 9.81 0.89
CA SER A 20 -4.47 11.19 1.30
C SER A 20 -3.68 12.22 0.49
N ILE A 21 -2.41 11.93 0.22
CA ILE A 21 -1.56 12.77 -0.65
C ILE A 21 -2.12 12.75 -2.09
N PHE A 22 -2.43 11.58 -2.63
CA PHE A 22 -3.03 11.43 -3.96
C PHE A 22 -4.32 12.26 -4.08
N GLN A 23 -5.25 12.12 -3.13
CA GLN A 23 -6.54 12.83 -3.14
C GLN A 23 -6.37 14.36 -3.10
N LYS A 24 -5.32 14.88 -2.44
CA LYS A 24 -5.01 16.31 -2.41
C LYS A 24 -4.63 16.87 -3.79
N HIS A 25 -4.06 16.04 -4.66
CA HIS A 25 -3.65 16.43 -6.01
C HIS A 25 -4.68 16.04 -7.08
N PHE A 26 -5.39 14.93 -6.87
CA PHE A 26 -6.35 14.35 -7.79
C PHE A 26 -7.69 14.15 -7.08
N GLU A 27 -8.51 15.20 -7.09
CA GLU A 27 -9.72 15.28 -6.25
C GLU A 27 -10.87 14.37 -6.71
N ARG A 28 -10.89 13.99 -7.98
CA ARG A 28 -11.99 13.23 -8.58
C ARG A 28 -11.76 11.73 -8.43
N GLU A 29 -12.80 10.99 -8.07
CA GLU A 29 -12.73 9.53 -7.91
C GLU A 29 -12.28 8.81 -9.19
N VAL A 30 -12.61 9.33 -10.38
CA VAL A 30 -12.15 8.77 -11.66
C VAL A 30 -10.63 8.68 -11.76
N ALA A 31 -9.88 9.56 -11.09
CA ALA A 31 -8.42 9.46 -11.04
C ALA A 31 -7.95 8.30 -10.14
N ALA A 32 -8.67 8.03 -9.04
CA ALA A 32 -8.36 6.86 -8.22
C ALA A 32 -8.62 5.55 -8.98
N GLN A 33 -9.63 5.53 -9.87
CA GLN A 33 -9.96 4.37 -10.70
C GLN A 33 -8.90 4.03 -11.74
N THR A 34 -8.00 4.95 -12.09
CA THR A 34 -6.86 4.64 -12.97
C THR A 34 -5.69 4.00 -12.23
N VAL A 35 -5.71 3.96 -10.90
CA VAL A 35 -4.67 3.34 -10.08
C VAL A 35 -5.04 1.88 -9.82
N PRO A 36 -4.25 0.90 -10.31
CA PRO A 36 -4.50 -0.51 -10.02
C PRO A 36 -4.53 -0.77 -8.52
N GLY A 37 -5.58 -1.41 -8.05
CA GLY A 37 -5.71 -1.84 -6.65
C GLY A 37 -5.05 -3.18 -6.38
N GLY A 38 -4.91 -3.51 -5.10
CA GLY A 38 -4.45 -4.81 -4.63
C GLY A 38 -3.16 -4.77 -3.80
N PRO A 39 -2.71 -5.93 -3.31
CA PRO A 39 -1.47 -6.04 -2.56
C PRO A 39 -0.26 -5.62 -3.39
N SER A 40 0.67 -4.89 -2.77
CA SER A 40 1.92 -4.46 -3.39
C SER A 40 3.04 -4.52 -2.37
N ILE A 41 4.26 -4.75 -2.85
CA ILE A 41 5.48 -4.61 -2.05
C ILE A 41 6.50 -3.76 -2.81
N ALA A 42 6.91 -2.65 -2.20
CA ALA A 42 7.79 -1.66 -2.83
C ALA A 42 7.31 -1.26 -4.26
N CYS A 43 8.21 -1.30 -5.24
CA CYS A 43 7.91 -0.96 -6.64
C CYS A 43 7.26 -2.09 -7.45
N SER A 44 6.77 -3.15 -6.79
CA SER A 44 6.41 -4.40 -7.46
C SER A 44 4.91 -4.63 -7.52
N THR A 45 4.44 -5.25 -8.59
CA THR A 45 3.05 -5.71 -8.74
C THR A 45 2.73 -6.87 -7.79
N PRO A 46 1.44 -7.26 -7.62
CA PRO A 46 1.07 -8.46 -6.86
C PRO A 46 1.85 -9.71 -7.26
N ALA A 47 2.33 -9.81 -8.51
CA ALA A 47 3.17 -10.91 -8.98
C ALA A 47 4.45 -11.12 -8.14
N ALA A 48 5.06 -10.06 -7.60
CA ALA A 48 6.25 -10.19 -6.79
C ALA A 48 5.98 -10.78 -5.40
N ILE A 49 4.76 -10.60 -4.87
CA ILE A 49 4.34 -11.21 -3.62
C ILE A 49 4.26 -12.75 -3.77
N GLU A 50 4.07 -13.25 -4.99
CA GLU A 50 4.08 -14.68 -5.28
C GLU A 50 5.49 -15.27 -5.46
N TRP A 51 6.53 -14.44 -5.55
CA TRP A 51 7.90 -14.92 -5.75
C TRP A 51 8.56 -15.44 -4.47
N ASP A 52 8.17 -14.89 -3.32
CA ASP A 52 8.68 -15.30 -2.01
C ASP A 52 7.54 -15.43 -1.00
N ALA A 53 7.46 -16.58 -0.33
CA ALA A 53 6.47 -16.83 0.70
C ALA A 53 6.56 -15.82 1.86
N ALA A 54 7.75 -15.27 2.14
CA ALA A 54 7.95 -14.23 3.14
C ALA A 54 7.18 -12.95 2.81
N PHE A 55 6.96 -12.62 1.54
CA PHE A 55 6.25 -11.40 1.13
C PHE A 55 4.73 -11.49 1.28
N LYS A 56 4.17 -12.71 1.32
CA LYS A 56 2.71 -12.91 1.47
C LYS A 56 2.15 -12.30 2.75
N ASN A 57 2.94 -12.33 3.82
CA ASN A 57 2.53 -11.85 5.13
C ASN A 57 3.10 -10.47 5.47
N SER A 58 3.84 -9.85 4.54
CA SER A 58 4.56 -8.60 4.77
C SER A 58 4.34 -7.62 3.61
N ALA A 59 3.10 -7.51 3.15
CA ALA A 59 2.74 -6.56 2.10
C ALA A 59 2.81 -5.11 2.63
N ASP A 60 3.97 -4.47 2.45
CA ASP A 60 4.20 -3.06 2.73
C ASP A 60 4.45 -2.28 1.42
N PRO A 61 3.61 -1.27 1.09
CA PRO A 61 3.70 -0.60 -0.21
C PRO A 61 5.04 0.09 -0.49
N SER A 62 5.79 0.56 0.51
CA SER A 62 7.17 1.07 0.29
C SER A 62 8.28 0.08 0.64
N GLY A 63 7.97 -0.97 1.38
CA GLY A 63 8.95 -1.90 1.95
C GLY A 63 9.69 -1.36 3.18
N ARG A 64 9.48 -0.10 3.59
CA ARG A 64 10.22 0.53 4.70
C ARG A 64 9.87 -0.06 6.06
N ALA A 65 8.68 -0.63 6.20
CA ALA A 65 8.19 -1.12 7.48
C ALA A 65 8.38 -2.65 7.66
N ILE A 66 9.13 -3.31 6.78
CA ILE A 66 9.33 -4.77 6.82
C ILE A 66 10.22 -5.15 8.02
N ALA A 67 9.66 -5.93 8.94
CA ALA A 67 10.36 -6.47 10.10
C ALA A 67 11.59 -7.30 9.68
N GLY A 68 12.68 -7.19 10.44
CA GLY A 68 13.92 -7.92 10.18
C GLY A 68 14.80 -7.37 9.05
N VAL A 69 14.31 -6.40 8.25
CA VAL A 69 15.11 -5.73 7.20
C VAL A 69 15.60 -4.35 7.65
N HIS A 70 14.75 -3.57 8.32
CA HIS A 70 15.04 -2.20 8.70
C HIS A 70 15.10 -1.99 10.21
N VAL A 71 16.00 -1.09 10.65
CA VAL A 71 16.21 -0.76 12.08
C VAL A 71 14.94 -0.16 12.72
N ASP A 72 14.20 0.64 11.95
CA ASP A 72 12.98 1.33 12.41
C ASP A 72 11.69 0.66 11.90
N ALA A 73 11.74 -0.62 11.55
CA ALA A 73 10.54 -1.37 11.14
C ALA A 73 9.53 -1.48 12.29
N TYR A 74 8.27 -1.80 11.96
CA TYR A 74 7.30 -2.14 13.00
C TYR A 74 7.78 -3.38 13.76
N ALA A 75 7.61 -3.36 15.08
CA ALA A 75 7.74 -4.56 15.89
C ALA A 75 6.55 -5.49 15.61
N ASP A 76 6.84 -6.79 15.52
CA ASP A 76 5.82 -7.85 15.34
C ASP A 76 4.78 -7.87 16.46
#